data_AF-A0A924UKS6-F1
#
_entry.id   AF-A0A924UKS6-F1
#
_cell.length_a   1.000
_cell.length_b   1.000
_cell.length_c   1.000
_cell.angle_alpha   90.00
_cell.angle_beta   90.00
_cell.angle_gamma   90.00
#
_symmetry.space_group_name_H-M   'P 1'
#
loop_
_entity.id
_entity.type
_entity.pdbx_description
1 polymer ?
#
loop_
_entity_poly.entity_id
_entity_poly.type
_entity_poly.pdbx_seq_one_letter_code
_entity_poly.pdbx_strand_id
1 'polypeptide(L)'
;MQHCIDIINSRTADKIVLEPKEDIDQKFLNQLHKEFERLSVKEDYVLNPEYADVFKALTDLNTAIHQYESIAKNKLKPTSPDFTVDVNFNKDVHEELAFEDFKYFTPDTNYGELTLNYATIGVPVLNSYCNKSVELPAPQRFFTADFRISFSQDYVFNEWAQLRRWILDTYHWNPDNPRMAIGYISLAKLTEAKYSKQELFEQIRTHRNLTSVEIY
;
A
#
# COMPACT_ATOMS: atom_id res chain seq x y z
N MET A 1 -11.79 -4.65 -13.96
CA MET A 1 -10.59 -5.48 -14.22
C MET A 1 -10.48 -5.87 -15.68
N GLN A 2 -11.37 -6.73 -16.23
CA GLN A 2 -11.25 -7.21 -17.62
C GLN A 2 -11.05 -6.08 -18.65
N HIS A 3 -11.88 -5.04 -18.59
CA HIS A 3 -11.75 -3.88 -19.48
C HIS A 3 -10.36 -3.23 -19.46
N CYS A 4 -9.72 -3.11 -18.28
CA CYS A 4 -8.37 -2.56 -18.15
C CYS A 4 -7.34 -3.49 -18.82
N ILE A 5 -7.48 -4.80 -18.61
CA ILE A 5 -6.63 -5.83 -19.23
C ILE A 5 -6.75 -5.78 -20.75
N ASP A 6 -7.95 -5.61 -21.28
CA ASP A 6 -8.19 -5.52 -22.73
C ASP A 6 -7.48 -4.32 -23.36
N ILE A 7 -7.56 -3.14 -22.71
CA ILE A 7 -6.85 -1.94 -23.15
C ILE A 7 -5.34 -2.20 -23.20
N ILE A 8 -4.76 -2.70 -22.10
CA ILE A 8 -3.33 -3.02 -21.99
C ILE A 8 -2.91 -4.00 -23.10
N ASN A 9 -3.65 -5.10 -23.28
CA ASN A 9 -3.33 -6.16 -24.23
C ASN A 9 -3.50 -5.74 -25.70
N SER A 10 -4.34 -4.74 -25.98
CA SER A 10 -4.55 -4.22 -27.34
C SER A 10 -3.45 -3.26 -27.80
N ARG A 11 -2.74 -2.63 -26.86
CA ARG A 11 -1.76 -1.57 -27.13
C ARG A 11 -0.31 -1.99 -26.87
N THR A 12 -0.10 -3.08 -26.12
CA THR A 12 1.23 -3.54 -25.71
C THR A 12 1.56 -4.92 -26.26
N ALA A 13 2.85 -5.19 -26.48
CA ALA A 13 3.34 -6.53 -26.79
C ALA A 13 3.33 -7.45 -25.55
N ASP A 14 3.38 -6.86 -24.36
CA ASP A 14 3.53 -7.51 -23.06
C ASP A 14 2.19 -7.89 -22.42
N LYS A 15 1.46 -8.79 -23.07
CA LYS A 15 0.09 -9.11 -22.66
C LYS A 15 -0.01 -9.72 -21.26
N ILE A 16 -1.04 -9.31 -20.53
CA ILE A 16 -1.55 -9.97 -19.33
C ILE A 16 -2.43 -11.15 -19.79
N VAL A 17 -2.00 -12.38 -19.49
CA VAL A 17 -2.71 -13.61 -19.91
C VAL A 17 -3.73 -14.09 -18.86
N LEU A 18 -3.86 -13.34 -17.75
CA LEU A 18 -4.79 -13.65 -16.67
C LEU A 18 -6.20 -13.17 -17.03
N GLU A 19 -7.17 -14.08 -16.93
CA GLU A 19 -8.59 -13.78 -17.15
C GLU A 19 -9.34 -13.79 -15.81
N PRO A 20 -9.88 -12.65 -15.35
CA PRO A 20 -10.72 -12.58 -14.17
C PRO A 20 -11.95 -13.47 -14.30
N LYS A 21 -12.14 -14.37 -13.34
CA LYS A 21 -13.35 -15.21 -13.19
C LYS A 21 -14.32 -14.58 -12.20
N GLU A 22 -15.54 -15.11 -12.08
CA GLU A 22 -16.53 -14.62 -11.11
C GLU A 22 -16.03 -14.77 -9.66
N ASP A 23 -15.33 -15.87 -9.36
CA ASP A 23 -14.72 -16.14 -8.06
C ASP A 23 -13.23 -15.76 -8.05
N ILE A 24 -12.95 -14.49 -7.82
CA ILE A 24 -11.58 -13.98 -7.67
C ILE A 24 -11.07 -14.27 -6.26
N ASP A 25 -10.04 -15.12 -6.14
CA ASP A 25 -9.36 -15.39 -4.88
C ASP A 25 -8.09 -14.53 -4.70
N GLN A 26 -7.52 -14.53 -3.48
CA GLN A 26 -6.31 -13.76 -3.18
C GLN A 26 -5.11 -14.22 -4.03
N LYS A 27 -5.04 -15.50 -4.41
CA LYS A 27 -3.95 -16.01 -5.24
C LYS A 27 -3.99 -15.39 -6.63
N PHE A 28 -5.17 -15.25 -7.22
CA PHE A 28 -5.38 -14.58 -8.50
C PHE A 28 -5.06 -13.09 -8.41
N LEU A 29 -5.52 -12.40 -7.35
CA LEU A 29 -5.18 -10.99 -7.12
C LEU A 29 -3.66 -10.79 -7.01
N ASN A 30 -2.96 -11.68 -6.30
CA ASN A 30 -1.50 -11.65 -6.20
C ASN A 30 -0.82 -11.84 -7.57
N GLN A 31 -1.37 -12.70 -8.44
CA GLN A 31 -0.86 -12.86 -9.81
C GLN A 31 -1.08 -11.60 -10.66
N LEU A 32 -2.26 -10.98 -10.55
CA LEU A 32 -2.54 -9.70 -11.22
C LEU A 32 -1.64 -8.56 -10.72
N HIS A 33 -1.35 -8.51 -9.41
CA HIS A 33 -0.41 -7.54 -8.84
C HIS A 33 0.97 -7.65 -9.48
N LYS A 34 1.48 -8.88 -9.65
CA LYS A 34 2.77 -9.11 -10.31
C LYS A 34 2.78 -8.65 -11.76
N GLU A 35 1.70 -8.87 -12.50
CA GLU A 35 1.57 -8.38 -13.88
C GLU A 35 1.54 -6.84 -13.92
N PHE A 36 0.83 -6.19 -12.99
CA PHE A 36 0.87 -4.74 -12.84
C PHE A 36 2.28 -4.23 -12.52
N GLU A 37 2.98 -4.83 -11.55
CA GLU A 37 4.35 -4.44 -11.18
C GLU A 37 5.32 -4.59 -12.36
N ARG A 38 5.23 -5.71 -13.09
CA ARG A 38 6.04 -5.98 -14.29
C ARG A 38 5.87 -4.93 -15.38
N LEU A 39 4.65 -4.41 -15.54
CA LEU A 39 4.31 -3.44 -16.59
C LEU A 39 4.53 -1.99 -16.15
N SER A 40 4.28 -1.67 -14.88
CA SER A 40 4.36 -0.30 -14.34
C SER A 40 5.79 0.22 -14.17
N VAL A 41 6.79 -0.66 -14.23
CA VAL A 41 8.22 -0.25 -14.26
C VAL A 41 8.74 0.06 -15.67
N LYS A 42 7.93 -0.14 -16.71
CA LYS A 42 8.35 0.15 -18.09
C LYS A 42 8.19 1.64 -18.39
N GLU A 43 9.32 2.33 -18.57
CA GLU A 43 9.35 3.77 -18.86
C GLU A 43 8.45 4.16 -20.04
N ASP A 44 8.41 3.35 -21.10
CA ASP A 44 7.56 3.60 -22.26
C ASP A 44 6.07 3.73 -21.89
N TYR A 45 5.58 2.94 -20.94
CA TYR A 45 4.16 2.99 -20.56
C TYR A 45 3.85 4.12 -19.58
N VAL A 46 4.84 4.61 -18.86
CA VAL A 46 4.67 5.61 -17.81
C VAL A 46 4.95 7.02 -18.32
N LEU A 47 5.97 7.19 -19.16
CA LEU A 47 6.49 8.49 -19.57
C LEU A 47 6.08 8.90 -20.99
N ASN A 48 5.68 7.96 -21.85
CA ASN A 48 5.28 8.28 -23.22
C ASN A 48 3.77 8.61 -23.29
N PRO A 49 3.39 9.83 -23.71
CA PRO A 49 1.99 10.23 -23.85
C PRO A 49 1.17 9.35 -24.82
N GLU A 50 1.80 8.67 -25.78
CA GLU A 50 1.14 7.74 -26.71
C GLU A 50 0.48 6.56 -25.98
N TYR A 51 1.00 6.22 -24.79
CA TYR A 51 0.52 5.15 -23.93
C TYR A 51 -0.30 5.67 -22.74
N ALA A 52 -0.81 6.91 -22.78
CA ALA A 52 -1.59 7.49 -21.69
C ALA A 52 -2.84 6.64 -21.33
N ASP A 53 -3.47 6.00 -22.32
CA ASP A 53 -4.59 5.07 -22.14
C ASP A 53 -4.15 3.80 -21.40
N VAL A 54 -2.98 3.25 -21.73
CA VAL A 54 -2.36 2.10 -21.04
C VAL A 54 -1.99 2.46 -19.61
N PHE A 55 -1.36 3.61 -19.39
CA PHE A 55 -1.01 4.08 -18.05
C PHE A 55 -2.25 4.23 -17.16
N LYS A 56 -3.31 4.83 -17.70
CA LYS A 56 -4.60 4.94 -17.01
C LYS A 56 -5.18 3.55 -16.73
N ALA A 57 -5.16 2.64 -17.70
CA ALA A 57 -5.66 1.28 -17.52
C ALA A 57 -4.88 0.49 -16.46
N LEU A 58 -3.54 0.64 -16.40
CA LEU A 58 -2.71 0.06 -15.35
C LEU A 58 -3.07 0.61 -13.96
N THR A 59 -3.26 1.92 -13.85
CA THR A 59 -3.65 2.59 -12.60
C THR A 59 -5.05 2.12 -12.13
N ASP A 60 -6.01 2.07 -13.05
CA ASP A 60 -7.37 1.60 -12.78
C ASP A 60 -7.39 0.10 -12.43
N LEU A 61 -6.53 -0.70 -13.07
CA LEU A 61 -6.37 -2.12 -12.76
C LEU A 61 -5.86 -2.29 -11.32
N ASN A 62 -4.80 -1.59 -10.94
CA ASN A 62 -4.26 -1.66 -9.57
C ASN A 62 -5.30 -1.21 -8.52
N THR A 63 -6.03 -0.14 -8.83
CA THR A 63 -7.14 0.33 -7.98
C THR A 63 -8.21 -0.74 -7.81
N ALA A 64 -8.62 -1.40 -8.89
CA ALA A 64 -9.61 -2.47 -8.85
C ALA A 64 -9.13 -3.68 -8.04
N ILE A 65 -7.84 -4.05 -8.14
CA ILE A 65 -7.25 -5.14 -7.37
C ILE A 65 -7.38 -4.83 -5.87
N HIS A 66 -6.92 -3.66 -5.42
CA HIS A 66 -7.02 -3.26 -4.01
C HIS A 66 -8.47 -3.16 -3.51
N GLN A 67 -9.41 -2.73 -4.35
CA GLN A 67 -10.85 -2.73 -4.01
C GLN A 67 -11.35 -4.15 -3.74
N TYR A 68 -10.99 -5.12 -4.58
CA TYR A 68 -11.36 -6.52 -4.38
C TYR A 68 -10.70 -7.10 -3.12
N GLU A 69 -9.42 -6.83 -2.88
CA GLU A 69 -8.73 -7.26 -1.66
C GLU A 69 -9.40 -6.71 -0.39
N SER A 70 -9.79 -5.43 -0.42
CA SER A 70 -10.51 -4.78 0.67
C SER A 70 -11.86 -5.44 0.93
N ILE A 71 -12.65 -5.70 -0.13
CA ILE A 71 -13.93 -6.41 -0.02
C ILE A 71 -13.73 -7.83 0.54
N ALA A 72 -12.73 -8.56 0.06
CA ALA A 72 -12.44 -9.92 0.52
C ALA A 72 -12.02 -9.95 2.00
N LYS A 73 -11.16 -9.02 2.43
CA LYS A 73 -10.76 -8.86 3.85
C LYS A 73 -11.97 -8.52 4.73
N ASN A 74 -12.85 -7.62 4.29
CA ASN A 74 -14.05 -7.22 5.02
C ASN A 74 -15.08 -8.35 5.15
N LYS A 75 -15.22 -9.23 4.15
CA LYS A 75 -16.08 -10.42 4.26
C LYS A 75 -15.60 -11.40 5.34
N LEU A 76 -14.29 -11.46 5.60
CA LEU A 76 -13.69 -12.36 6.60
C LEU A 76 -13.69 -11.79 8.02
N LYS A 77 -13.80 -10.46 8.18
CA LYS A 77 -13.86 -9.78 9.49
C LYS A 77 -14.97 -8.72 9.53
N PRO A 78 -16.25 -9.10 9.41
CA PRO A 78 -17.36 -8.16 9.28
C PRO A 78 -17.61 -7.28 10.51
N THR A 79 -16.95 -7.55 11.65
CA THR A 79 -17.22 -6.89 12.94
C THR A 79 -16.02 -6.19 13.57
N SER A 80 -14.82 -6.18 12.94
CA SER A 80 -13.71 -5.41 13.50
C SER A 80 -13.79 -3.96 13.01
N PRO A 81 -13.88 -2.97 13.91
CA PRO A 81 -13.91 -1.55 13.53
C PRO A 81 -12.53 -1.01 13.12
N ASP A 82 -11.58 -1.88 12.75
CA ASP A 82 -10.25 -1.46 12.29
C ASP A 82 -10.34 -1.09 10.82
N PHE A 83 -9.94 0.14 10.51
CA PHE A 83 -9.87 0.64 9.14
C PHE A 83 -8.72 1.62 9.03
N THR A 84 -8.29 1.86 7.80
CA THR A 84 -7.31 2.89 7.46
C THR A 84 -7.94 3.86 6.46
N VAL A 85 -7.52 5.12 6.53
CA VAL A 85 -7.87 6.13 5.53
C VAL A 85 -6.58 6.55 4.86
N ASP A 86 -6.47 6.29 3.56
CA ASP A 86 -5.35 6.70 2.74
C ASP A 86 -5.74 7.98 1.97
N VAL A 87 -4.89 9.01 2.03
CA VAL A 87 -5.14 10.33 1.43
C VAL A 87 -3.90 10.76 0.68
N ASN A 88 -4.07 11.06 -0.61
CA ASN A 88 -3.03 11.64 -1.44
C ASN A 88 -3.35 13.11 -1.74
N PHE A 89 -2.53 14.04 -1.23
CA PHE A 89 -2.71 15.47 -1.44
C PHE A 89 -2.07 15.97 -2.74
N ASN A 90 -1.02 15.31 -3.21
CA ASN A 90 -0.32 15.68 -4.45
C ASN A 90 0.43 14.48 -5.05
N LYS A 91 0.03 14.05 -6.25
CA LYS A 91 0.64 12.90 -6.93
C LYS A 91 2.05 13.16 -7.45
N ASP A 92 2.45 14.42 -7.56
CA ASP A 92 3.72 14.80 -8.19
C ASP A 92 4.87 14.93 -7.19
N VAL A 93 4.59 14.84 -5.87
CA VAL A 93 5.63 14.96 -4.83
C VAL A 93 6.29 13.61 -4.61
N HIS A 94 7.56 13.51 -5.03
CA HIS A 94 8.44 12.37 -4.78
C HIS A 94 9.85 12.89 -4.49
N GLU A 95 10.21 12.99 -3.22
CA GLU A 95 11.53 13.43 -2.77
C GLU A 95 12.26 12.26 -2.12
N GLU A 96 13.55 12.05 -2.40
CA GLU A 96 14.31 10.99 -1.74
C GLU A 96 14.53 11.33 -0.27
N LEU A 97 14.26 10.38 0.62
CA LEU A 97 14.47 10.54 2.06
C LEU A 97 15.95 10.75 2.38
N ALA A 98 16.23 11.71 3.27
CA ALA A 98 17.57 11.90 3.80
C ALA A 98 17.95 10.71 4.70
N PHE A 99 19.26 10.50 4.91
CA PHE A 99 19.72 9.39 5.72
C PHE A 99 19.19 9.48 7.18
N GLU A 100 19.05 10.70 7.68
CA GLU A 100 18.58 11.01 9.01
C GLU A 100 17.09 10.69 9.20
N ASP A 101 16.30 10.65 8.13
CA ASP A 101 14.87 10.38 8.19
C ASP A 101 14.58 8.91 8.54
N PHE A 102 15.50 8.01 8.17
CA PHE A 102 15.33 6.57 8.41
C PHE A 102 15.24 6.20 9.90
N LYS A 103 15.68 7.08 10.81
CA LYS A 103 15.55 6.88 12.26
C LYS A 103 14.11 7.00 12.77
N TYR A 104 13.20 7.58 11.97
CA TYR A 104 11.80 7.78 12.34
C TYR A 104 10.90 6.61 11.92
N PHE A 105 11.42 5.64 11.16
CA PHE A 105 10.66 4.44 10.83
C PHE A 105 10.44 3.58 12.08
N THR A 106 9.19 3.24 12.32
CA THR A 106 8.79 2.29 13.36
C THR A 106 7.73 1.32 12.83
N PRO A 107 7.82 0.02 13.16
CA PRO A 107 6.76 -0.95 12.89
C PRO A 107 5.58 -0.84 13.87
N ASP A 108 5.73 -0.05 14.94
CA ASP A 108 4.64 0.20 15.88
C ASP A 108 3.54 1.01 15.19
N THR A 109 2.29 0.77 15.56
CA THR A 109 1.15 1.52 15.04
C THR A 109 0.26 1.96 16.18
N ASN A 110 -0.15 3.22 16.16
CA ASN A 110 -1.08 3.76 17.15
C ASN A 110 -2.43 4.11 16.50
N TYR A 111 -3.50 3.99 17.28
CA TYR A 111 -4.81 4.47 16.90
C TYR A 111 -4.78 5.99 16.66
N GLY A 112 -5.36 6.41 15.53
CA GLY A 112 -5.44 7.80 15.10
C GLY A 112 -4.11 8.36 14.60
N GLU A 113 -3.11 7.52 14.35
CA GLU A 113 -1.81 7.97 13.88
C GLU A 113 -1.81 8.23 12.37
N LEU A 114 -1.37 9.42 11.99
CA LEU A 114 -1.07 9.81 10.61
C LEU A 114 0.39 9.42 10.32
N THR A 115 0.56 8.56 9.33
CA THR A 115 1.85 8.04 8.90
C THR A 115 2.11 8.41 7.44
N LEU A 116 3.38 8.53 7.10
CA LEU A 116 3.79 8.58 5.69
C LEU A 116 3.45 7.24 5.04
N ASN A 117 2.63 7.28 3.98
CA ASN A 117 2.24 6.04 3.30
C ASN A 117 3.41 5.49 2.49
N TYR A 118 3.40 4.17 2.29
CA TYR A 118 4.38 3.51 1.45
C TYR A 118 4.00 3.67 -0.02
N ALA A 119 4.80 4.43 -0.77
CA ALA A 119 4.55 4.78 -2.16
C ALA A 119 5.60 4.21 -3.13
N THR A 120 6.32 3.15 -2.73
CA THR A 120 7.30 2.48 -3.61
C THR A 120 6.66 1.25 -4.26
N ILE A 121 6.97 0.98 -5.53
CA ILE A 121 6.47 -0.25 -6.20
C ILE A 121 7.13 -1.47 -5.54
N GLY A 122 6.32 -2.48 -5.19
CA GLY A 122 6.75 -3.71 -4.52
C GLY A 122 6.26 -3.79 -3.06
N VAL A 123 6.77 -4.76 -2.30
CA VAL A 123 6.30 -5.06 -0.94
C VAL A 123 7.25 -4.49 0.13
N PRO A 124 6.76 -3.73 1.13
CA PRO A 124 7.59 -3.27 2.24
C PRO A 124 8.25 -4.42 3.01
N VAL A 125 9.42 -4.18 3.60
CA VAL A 125 10.16 -5.20 4.37
C VAL A 125 9.31 -5.82 5.48
N LEU A 126 8.60 -5.00 6.26
CA LEU A 126 7.75 -5.48 7.36
C LEU A 126 6.62 -6.38 6.85
N ASN A 127 5.95 -5.98 5.76
CA ASN A 127 4.88 -6.76 5.15
C ASN A 127 5.41 -8.08 4.57
N SER A 128 6.60 -8.05 3.97
CA SER A 128 7.26 -9.25 3.46
C SER A 128 7.55 -10.26 4.60
N TYR A 129 8.03 -9.77 5.76
CA TYR A 129 8.25 -10.60 6.95
C TYR A 129 6.96 -11.22 7.49
N CYS A 130 5.89 -10.43 7.62
CA CYS A 130 4.60 -10.89 8.13
C CYS A 130 3.99 -11.98 7.24
N ASN A 131 4.20 -11.87 5.92
CA ASN A 131 3.70 -12.84 4.94
C ASN A 131 4.67 -13.99 4.64
N LYS A 132 5.85 -14.01 5.27
CA LYS A 132 6.93 -14.98 4.99
C LYS A 132 7.26 -15.07 3.49
N SER A 133 7.23 -13.93 2.80
CA SER A 133 7.53 -13.89 1.37
C SER A 133 9.01 -14.15 1.12
N VAL A 134 9.33 -14.81 0.02
CA VAL A 134 10.71 -15.01 -0.45
C VAL A 134 11.10 -14.01 -1.54
N GLU A 135 10.16 -13.17 -1.96
CA GLU A 135 10.40 -12.10 -2.94
C GLU A 135 11.18 -10.97 -2.28
N LEU A 136 12.06 -10.33 -3.06
CA LEU A 136 12.86 -9.21 -2.58
C LEU A 136 11.92 -8.05 -2.21
N PRO A 137 11.94 -7.59 -0.94
CA PRO A 137 11.13 -6.45 -0.55
C PRO A 137 11.72 -5.16 -1.13
N ALA A 138 10.88 -4.15 -1.24
CA ALA A 138 11.28 -2.80 -1.62
C ALA A 138 11.16 -1.88 -0.40
N PRO A 139 12.28 -1.50 0.24
CA PRO A 139 12.26 -0.50 1.30
C PRO A 139 11.75 0.86 0.79
N GLN A 140 11.05 1.61 1.64
CA GLN A 140 10.64 2.97 1.29
C GLN A 140 11.86 3.87 1.13
N ARG A 141 11.92 4.58 -0.01
CA ARG A 141 13.02 5.51 -0.31
C ARG A 141 12.56 6.95 -0.48
N PHE A 142 11.27 7.17 -0.70
CA PHE A 142 10.72 8.45 -1.06
C PHE A 142 9.74 8.96 0.00
N PHE A 143 9.86 10.25 0.27
CA PHE A 143 8.80 11.07 0.83
C PHE A 143 7.80 11.40 -0.29
N THR A 144 6.52 11.18 -0.02
CA THR A 144 5.43 11.49 -0.95
C THR A 144 4.33 12.25 -0.21
N ALA A 145 3.41 12.86 -0.96
CA ALA A 145 2.23 13.47 -0.37
C ALA A 145 1.08 12.46 -0.17
N ASP A 146 1.41 11.18 -0.02
CA ASP A 146 0.48 10.11 0.30
C ASP A 146 0.61 9.75 1.79
N PHE A 147 -0.51 9.84 2.51
CA PHE A 147 -0.55 9.65 3.95
C PHE A 147 -1.64 8.67 4.33
N ARG A 148 -1.39 7.94 5.42
CA ARG A 148 -2.31 6.96 5.98
C ARG A 148 -2.65 7.32 7.40
N ILE A 149 -3.93 7.36 7.73
CA ILE A 149 -4.41 7.39 9.11
C ILE A 149 -4.89 5.99 9.48
N SER A 150 -4.35 5.43 10.57
CA SER A 150 -4.78 4.13 11.10
C SER A 150 -5.80 4.31 12.22
N PHE A 151 -6.96 3.66 12.10
CA PHE A 151 -7.95 3.52 13.18
C PHE A 151 -7.95 2.10 13.76
N SER A 152 -6.85 1.37 13.57
CA SER A 152 -6.65 0.04 14.14
C SER A 152 -6.31 0.13 15.64
N GLN A 153 -6.42 -0.99 16.36
CA GLN A 153 -5.91 -1.07 17.73
C GLN A 153 -4.40 -0.80 17.77
N ASP A 154 -3.94 -0.15 18.85
CA ASP A 154 -2.51 0.03 19.13
C ASP A 154 -1.76 -1.31 19.06
N TYR A 155 -0.62 -1.29 18.40
CA TYR A 155 0.25 -2.45 18.23
C TYR A 155 1.69 -2.05 18.47
N VAL A 156 2.36 -2.83 19.32
CA VAL A 156 3.79 -2.71 19.60
C VAL A 156 4.48 -3.94 19.04
N PHE A 157 5.40 -3.73 18.11
CA PHE A 157 6.14 -4.80 17.47
C PHE A 157 7.23 -5.34 18.41
N ASN A 158 7.14 -6.62 18.76
CA ASN A 158 8.03 -7.27 19.71
C ASN A 158 8.88 -8.41 19.10
N GLU A 159 8.87 -8.57 17.77
CA GLU A 159 9.53 -9.67 17.05
C GLU A 159 10.85 -9.25 16.38
N TRP A 160 11.55 -8.24 16.90
CA TRP A 160 12.77 -7.70 16.29
C TRP A 160 13.87 -8.74 16.07
N ALA A 161 14.08 -9.66 17.01
CA ALA A 161 15.10 -10.69 16.87
C ALA A 161 14.79 -11.66 15.72
N GLN A 162 13.51 -12.02 15.57
CA GLN A 162 13.00 -12.91 14.52
C GLN A 162 13.07 -12.22 13.16
N LEU A 163 12.66 -10.95 13.08
CA LEU A 163 12.74 -10.14 11.86
C LEU A 163 14.19 -10.02 11.37
N ARG A 164 15.12 -9.65 12.26
CA ARG A 164 16.54 -9.51 11.91
C ARG A 164 17.13 -10.81 11.38
N ARG A 165 16.84 -11.94 12.05
CA ARG A 165 17.27 -13.27 11.59
C ARG A 165 16.68 -13.60 10.23
N TRP A 166 15.39 -13.37 10.04
CA TRP A 166 14.72 -13.65 8.77
C TRP A 166 15.29 -12.82 7.61
N ILE A 167 15.57 -11.53 7.80
CA ILE A 167 16.21 -10.67 6.79
C ILE A 167 17.58 -11.24 6.37
N LEU A 168 18.39 -11.62 7.35
CA LEU A 168 19.74 -12.17 7.12
C LEU A 168 19.68 -13.53 6.39
N ASP A 169 18.81 -14.42 6.85
CA ASP A 169 18.72 -15.78 6.33
C ASP A 169 18.08 -15.83 4.93
N THR A 170 17.11 -14.93 4.65
CA THR A 170 16.30 -14.96 3.42
C THR A 170 16.91 -14.14 2.29
N TYR A 171 17.46 -12.96 2.61
CA TYR A 171 17.95 -12.00 1.59
C TYR A 171 19.45 -11.73 1.69
N HIS A 172 20.12 -12.23 2.74
CA HIS A 172 21.53 -11.95 3.03
C HIS A 172 21.83 -10.46 3.15
N TRP A 173 20.84 -9.67 3.59
CA TRP A 173 21.00 -8.24 3.83
C TRP A 173 21.45 -7.95 5.26
N ASN A 174 22.09 -6.81 5.46
CA ASN A 174 22.42 -6.32 6.81
C ASN A 174 21.12 -5.86 7.51
N PRO A 175 20.65 -6.57 8.57
CA PRO A 175 19.40 -6.22 9.23
C PRO A 175 19.50 -4.93 10.07
N ASP A 176 20.70 -4.40 10.32
CA ASP A 176 20.94 -3.14 11.02
C ASP A 176 21.02 -1.93 10.07
N ASN A 177 20.85 -2.12 8.76
CA ASN A 177 20.85 -1.01 7.81
C ASN A 177 19.56 -0.18 7.98
N PRO A 178 19.64 1.11 8.38
CA PRO A 178 18.44 1.94 8.56
C PRO A 178 17.65 2.14 7.26
N ARG A 179 18.30 2.03 6.08
CA ARG A 179 17.65 2.10 4.77
C ARG A 179 16.71 0.92 4.48
N MET A 180 16.62 -0.05 5.39
CA MET A 180 15.59 -1.07 5.37
C MET A 180 14.19 -0.51 5.62
N ALA A 181 14.08 0.71 6.20
CA ALA A 181 12.82 1.44 6.35
C ALA A 181 11.69 0.55 6.92
N ILE A 182 11.97 -0.10 8.05
CA ILE A 182 11.06 -1.09 8.64
C ILE A 182 9.91 -0.36 9.34
N GLY A 183 8.71 -0.48 8.75
CA GLY A 183 7.49 0.14 9.29
C GLY A 183 7.16 1.45 8.57
N TYR A 184 6.77 2.47 9.32
CA TYR A 184 6.30 3.75 8.79
C TYR A 184 6.87 4.93 9.59
N ILE A 185 6.92 6.11 8.96
CA ILE A 185 7.23 7.38 9.66
C ILE A 185 5.92 7.94 10.23
N SER A 186 5.84 8.08 11.55
CA SER A 186 4.74 8.80 12.21
C SER A 186 4.92 10.31 12.06
N LEU A 187 3.87 10.98 11.59
CA LEU A 187 3.87 12.42 11.29
C LEU A 187 3.01 13.21 12.27
N ALA A 188 1.87 12.64 12.66
CA ALA A 188 0.95 13.25 13.61
C ALA A 188 0.09 12.17 14.29
N LYS A 189 -0.57 12.54 15.39
CA LYS A 189 -1.55 11.68 16.07
C LYS A 189 -2.81 12.48 16.38
N LEU A 190 -3.95 11.87 16.16
CA LEU A 190 -5.25 12.41 16.55
C LEU A 190 -5.30 12.50 18.09
N THR A 191 -5.30 13.72 18.62
CA THR A 191 -5.37 13.98 20.06
C THR A 191 -6.80 14.10 20.57
N GLU A 192 -7.69 14.65 19.74
CA GLU A 192 -9.10 14.84 20.06
C GLU A 192 -9.95 14.35 18.88
N ALA A 193 -10.79 13.34 19.13
CA ALA A 193 -11.72 12.85 18.14
C ALA A 193 -13.12 13.35 18.50
N LYS A 194 -13.74 14.13 17.60
CA LYS A 194 -15.14 14.55 17.72
C LYS A 194 -16.11 13.34 17.78
N TYR A 195 -15.70 12.24 17.17
CA TYR A 195 -16.47 11.02 17.03
C TYR A 195 -15.69 9.85 17.65
N SER A 196 -16.40 8.93 18.31
CA SER A 196 -15.84 7.64 18.71
C SER A 196 -15.40 6.82 17.49
N LYS A 197 -14.56 5.80 17.70
CA LYS A 197 -14.15 4.86 16.65
C LYS A 197 -15.35 4.26 15.90
N GLN A 198 -16.39 3.88 16.63
CA GLN A 198 -17.62 3.31 16.08
C GLN A 198 -18.37 4.34 15.23
N GLU A 199 -18.48 5.57 15.70
CA GLU A 199 -19.16 6.65 14.96
C GLU A 199 -18.38 7.05 13.70
N LEU A 200 -17.05 7.15 13.76
CA LEU A 200 -16.21 7.38 12.58
C LEU A 200 -16.39 6.27 11.55
N PHE A 201 -16.36 5.00 12.01
CA PHE A 201 -16.59 3.85 11.14
C PHE A 201 -17.96 3.95 10.45
N GLU A 202 -19.03 4.23 11.19
CA GLU A 202 -20.37 4.37 10.61
C GLU A 202 -20.48 5.58 9.66
N GLN A 203 -19.85 6.71 9.98
CA GLN A 203 -19.81 7.90 9.10
C GLN A 203 -19.12 7.58 7.77
N ILE A 204 -17.95 6.94 7.81
CA ILE A 204 -17.20 6.55 6.60
C ILE A 204 -17.95 5.47 5.82
N ARG A 205 -18.55 4.49 6.51
CA ARG A 205 -19.34 3.43 5.88
C ARG A 205 -20.56 3.97 5.13
N THR A 206 -21.20 5.01 5.68
CA THR A 206 -22.39 5.66 5.08
C THR A 206 -22.01 6.66 3.99
N HIS A 207 -20.89 7.36 4.13
CA HIS A 207 -20.39 8.32 3.14
C HIS A 207 -19.29 7.70 2.28
N ARG A 208 -19.66 6.85 1.32
CA ARG A 208 -18.72 6.33 0.30
C ARG A 208 -18.10 7.41 -0.60
N ASN A 209 -18.58 8.65 -0.50
CA ASN A 209 -18.05 9.82 -1.20
C ASN A 209 -17.62 10.85 -0.13
N LEU A 210 -16.43 10.68 0.44
CA LEU A 210 -15.83 11.69 1.31
C LEU A 210 -15.49 12.92 0.46
N THR A 211 -16.27 14.00 0.59
CA THR A 211 -16.13 15.20 -0.25
C THR A 211 -15.05 16.17 0.28
N SER A 212 -14.77 16.18 1.58
CA SER A 212 -13.68 16.95 2.18
C SER A 212 -13.34 16.44 3.59
N VAL A 213 -12.12 16.72 4.04
CA VAL A 213 -11.67 16.60 5.44
C VAL A 213 -11.14 17.97 5.85
N GLU A 214 -11.69 18.54 6.92
CA GLU A 214 -11.19 19.77 7.52
C GLU A 214 -10.49 19.43 8.84
N ILE A 215 -9.27 19.93 9.00
CA ILE A 215 -8.48 19.83 10.24
C ILE A 215 -8.36 21.25 10.78
N TYR A 216 -8.85 21.47 12.00
CA TYR A 216 -8.82 22.75 12.71
C TYR A 216 -7.61 22.84 13.63
#